data_AF-A0A7R9K5S5-F1
#
_entry.id   AF-A0A7R9K5S5-F1
#
_cell.length_a   1.000
_cell.length_b   1.000
_cell.length_c   1.000
_cell.angle_alpha   90.00
_cell.angle_beta   90.00
_cell.angle_gamma   90.00
#
_symmetry.space_group_name_H-M   'P 1'
#
loop_
_entity.id
_entity.type
_entity.pdbx_description
1 polymer ?
#
loop_
_entity_poly.entity_id
_entity_poly.type
_entity_poly.pdbx_seq_one_letter_code
_entity_poly.pdbx_strand_id
1 'polypeptide(L)'
;MSGARSNNNNNHPPDSLNPEREPVKFDVHLRGAPEEVVQLVQNIKDVAEQFLYHWKTFPLVLPPSLSSAGATGGDTGSAQHDGGVSMSSLPRRLNKHINLRDLFLAPSFDELDAVAVDGKGEPRRLNGKHLECIRERG
;
A
#
# COMPACT_ATOMS: atom_id res chain seq x y z
N MET A 1 -52.30 -17.79 -20.66
CA MET A 1 -52.25 -18.08 -19.21
C MET A 1 -50.93 -18.79 -18.93
N SER A 2 -50.22 -18.34 -17.89
CA SER A 2 -49.00 -18.90 -17.28
C SER A 2 -47.71 -18.83 -18.13
N GLY A 3 -46.55 -18.37 -17.65
CA GLY A 3 -46.14 -17.96 -16.31
C GLY A 3 -44.85 -18.68 -15.88
N ALA A 4 -43.76 -17.90 -15.76
CA ALA A 4 -42.55 -18.10 -14.93
C ALA A 4 -41.59 -19.26 -15.32
N ARG A 5 -40.25 -19.20 -15.15
CA ARG A 5 -39.38 -18.49 -14.19
C ARG A 5 -37.98 -18.29 -14.80
N SER A 6 -37.45 -17.08 -14.83
CA SER A 6 -36.00 -16.84 -15.03
C SER A 6 -35.33 -16.76 -13.67
N ASN A 7 -34.44 -17.72 -13.40
CA ASN A 7 -33.65 -17.82 -12.18
C ASN A 7 -32.43 -16.91 -12.30
N ASN A 8 -32.45 -15.73 -11.67
CA ASN A 8 -31.34 -14.79 -11.72
C ASN A 8 -30.35 -15.06 -10.56
N ASN A 9 -29.32 -15.86 -10.84
CA ASN A 9 -28.16 -16.04 -9.97
C ASN A 9 -27.25 -14.80 -10.08
N ASN A 10 -27.42 -13.83 -9.18
CA ASN A 10 -26.45 -12.74 -9.02
C ASN A 10 -25.35 -13.20 -8.04
N ASN A 11 -24.37 -13.94 -8.55
CA ASN A 11 -23.04 -14.02 -7.95
C ASN A 11 -22.24 -12.81 -8.46
N HIS A 12 -22.18 -11.73 -7.68
CA HIS A 12 -21.27 -10.61 -7.94
C HIS A 12 -19.84 -11.05 -7.59
N PRO A 13 -18.90 -11.13 -8.54
CA PRO A 13 -17.49 -11.36 -8.22
C PRO A 13 -16.92 -10.16 -7.47
N PRO A 14 -15.88 -10.34 -6.63
CA PRO A 14 -15.31 -9.27 -5.83
C PRO A 14 -14.83 -8.14 -6.75
N ASP A 15 -15.23 -6.91 -6.42
CA ASP A 15 -14.96 -5.69 -7.18
C ASP A 15 -13.51 -5.68 -7.66
N SER A 16 -13.37 -5.63 -8.99
CA SER A 16 -12.08 -5.52 -9.65
C SER A 16 -11.35 -4.29 -9.13
N LEU A 17 -10.17 -4.48 -8.52
CA LEU A 17 -9.20 -3.45 -8.08
C LEU A 17 -8.65 -2.58 -9.23
N ASN A 18 -9.34 -2.57 -10.37
CA ASN A 18 -8.98 -1.75 -11.51
C ASN A 18 -9.29 -0.29 -11.16
N PRO A 19 -8.39 0.65 -11.53
CA PRO A 19 -8.61 2.06 -11.27
C PRO A 19 -9.90 2.55 -11.94
N GLU A 20 -10.84 3.05 -11.14
CA GLU A 20 -12.13 3.52 -11.62
C GLU A 20 -12.29 5.00 -11.25
N ARG A 21 -12.71 5.79 -12.24
CA ARG A 21 -13.01 7.22 -12.10
C ARG A 21 -14.51 7.40 -12.17
N GLU A 22 -15.06 8.23 -11.29
CA GLU A 22 -16.48 8.63 -11.36
C GLU A 22 -16.64 10.15 -11.48
N PRO A 23 -17.70 10.64 -12.15
CA PRO A 23 -17.95 12.08 -12.29
C PRO A 23 -18.18 12.75 -10.93
N VAL A 24 -17.65 13.96 -10.75
CA VAL A 24 -17.91 14.75 -9.54
C VAL A 24 -19.33 15.33 -9.58
N LYS A 25 -20.05 15.27 -8.45
CA LYS A 25 -21.34 15.93 -8.25
C LYS A 25 -21.20 17.01 -7.19
N PHE A 26 -21.61 18.23 -7.51
CA PHE A 26 -21.55 19.36 -6.58
C PHE A 26 -22.94 19.65 -6.02
N ASP A 27 -23.07 19.55 -4.69
CA ASP A 27 -24.26 20.00 -3.98
C ASP A 27 -24.08 21.45 -3.54
N VAL A 28 -24.70 22.38 -4.25
CA VAL A 28 -24.48 23.82 -4.11
C VAL A 28 -25.70 24.47 -3.49
N HIS A 29 -25.51 25.10 -2.33
CA HIS A 29 -26.56 25.80 -1.59
C HIS A 29 -26.27 27.31 -1.56
N LEU A 30 -27.00 28.09 -2.37
CA LEU A 30 -26.78 29.54 -2.53
C LEU A 30 -27.88 30.38 -1.88
N ARG A 31 -28.36 29.96 -0.71
CA ARG A 31 -29.49 30.61 -0.04
C ARG A 31 -29.15 32.06 0.31
N GLY A 32 -29.89 33.00 -0.28
CA GLY A 32 -29.72 34.45 -0.04
C GLY A 32 -28.63 35.13 -0.87
N ALA A 33 -28.01 34.42 -1.81
CA ALA A 33 -27.05 35.01 -2.73
C ALA A 33 -27.77 35.87 -3.80
N PRO A 34 -27.13 36.96 -4.29
CA PRO A 34 -27.61 37.70 -5.45
C PRO A 34 -27.71 36.82 -6.69
N GLU A 35 -28.66 37.11 -7.58
CA GLU A 35 -28.94 36.33 -8.79
C GLU A 35 -27.70 36.14 -9.68
N GLU A 36 -26.87 37.18 -9.80
CA GLU A 36 -25.62 37.14 -10.58
C GLU A 36 -24.67 36.05 -10.06
N VAL A 37 -24.57 35.91 -8.74
CA VAL A 37 -23.71 34.91 -8.10
C VAL A 37 -24.30 33.51 -8.28
N VAL A 38 -25.63 33.38 -8.19
CA VAL A 38 -26.33 32.11 -8.44
C VAL A 38 -26.06 31.61 -9.85
N GLN A 39 -26.24 32.47 -10.85
CA GLN A 39 -26.02 32.13 -12.24
C GLN A 39 -24.56 31.77 -12.52
N LEU A 40 -23.61 32.52 -11.96
CA LEU A 40 -22.18 32.26 -12.14
C LEU A 40 -21.79 30.89 -11.58
N VAL A 41 -22.19 30.59 -10.34
CA VAL A 41 -21.86 29.31 -9.69
C VAL A 41 -22.53 28.14 -10.41
N GLN A 42 -23.74 28.32 -10.93
CA GLN A 42 -24.41 27.28 -11.72
C GLN A 42 -23.64 26.99 -13.02
N ASN A 43 -23.21 28.03 -13.74
CA ASN A 43 -22.42 27.85 -14.97
C ASN A 43 -21.08 27.13 -14.68
N ILE A 44 -20.42 27.49 -13.58
CA ILE A 44 -19.19 26.81 -13.16
C ILE A 44 -19.46 25.35 -12.81
N LYS A 45 -20.54 25.06 -12.07
CA LYS A 45 -20.96 23.70 -11.72
C LYS A 45 -21.19 22.86 -12.97
N ASP A 46 -21.95 23.38 -13.94
CA ASP A 46 -22.30 22.62 -15.16
C ASP A 46 -21.06 22.21 -15.96
N VAL A 47 -20.08 23.12 -16.07
CA VAL A 47 -18.78 22.81 -16.70
C VAL A 47 -17.98 21.85 -15.83
N ALA A 48 -17.89 22.11 -14.52
CA ALA A 48 -17.09 21.30 -13.60
C ALA A 48 -17.56 19.83 -13.58
N GLU A 49 -18.86 19.56 -13.55
CA GLU A 49 -19.39 18.18 -13.55
C GLU A 49 -19.17 17.43 -14.87
N GLN A 50 -18.91 18.14 -15.98
CA GLN A 50 -18.58 17.52 -17.27
C GLN A 50 -17.13 17.05 -17.35
N PHE A 51 -16.22 17.73 -16.66
CA PHE A 51 -14.77 17.51 -16.81
C PHE A 51 -14.09 16.95 -15.57
N LEU A 52 -14.61 17.25 -14.38
CA LEU A 52 -14.02 16.80 -13.12
C LEU A 52 -14.51 15.40 -12.75
N TYR A 53 -13.58 14.61 -12.24
CA TYR A 53 -13.83 13.27 -11.72
C TYR A 53 -13.10 13.11 -10.39
N HIS A 54 -13.55 12.16 -9.58
CA HIS A 54 -12.77 11.64 -8.47
C HIS A 54 -12.48 10.15 -8.66
N TRP A 55 -11.46 9.67 -7.96
CA TRP A 55 -11.14 8.26 -7.94
C TRP A 55 -12.18 7.55 -7.08
N LYS A 56 -12.96 6.67 -7.69
CA LYS A 56 -13.80 5.70 -6.98
C LYS A 56 -12.93 4.58 -6.42
N THR A 57 -12.01 4.08 -7.26
CA THR A 57 -10.98 3.13 -6.87
C THR A 57 -9.62 3.73 -7.20
N PHE A 58 -8.85 4.07 -6.15
CA PHE A 58 -7.55 4.70 -6.30
C PHE A 58 -6.51 3.69 -6.78
N PRO A 59 -5.70 4.00 -7.82
CA PRO A 59 -4.69 3.10 -8.40
C PRO A 59 -3.47 2.96 -7.50
N LEU A 60 -3.62 2.49 -6.26
CA LEU A 60 -2.47 2.31 -5.38
C LEU A 60 -2.22 0.83 -5.12
N VAL A 61 -1.19 0.31 -5.78
CA VAL A 61 -0.63 -1.00 -5.48
C VAL A 61 0.21 -0.84 -4.22
N LEU A 62 -0.38 -1.16 -3.07
CA LEU A 62 0.37 -1.23 -1.82
C LEU A 62 1.37 -2.39 -1.90
N PRO A 63 2.61 -2.21 -1.43
CA PRO A 63 3.49 -3.34 -1.14
C PRO A 63 2.79 -4.34 -0.22
N PRO A 64 3.16 -5.64 -0.28
CA PRO A 64 2.65 -6.65 0.63
C PRO A 64 2.74 -6.18 2.08
N SER A 65 1.65 -6.35 2.83
CA SER A 65 1.61 -5.91 4.23
C SER A 65 2.63 -6.71 5.06
N LEU A 66 3.36 -6.00 5.92
CA LEU A 66 4.36 -6.61 6.81
C LEU A 66 3.74 -7.65 7.77
N SER A 67 2.43 -7.55 8.05
CA SER A 67 1.68 -8.47 8.89
C SER A 67 1.36 -9.82 8.21
N SER A 68 1.31 -9.87 6.88
CA SER A 68 0.98 -11.08 6.12
C SER A 68 2.18 -12.03 5.97
N ALA A 69 3.39 -11.49 6.03
CA ALA A 69 4.64 -12.25 5.87
C ALA A 69 4.90 -13.30 6.96
N GLY A 70 4.10 -13.33 8.04
CA GLY A 70 4.20 -14.31 9.13
C GLY A 70 3.18 -15.46 9.09
N ALA A 71 2.23 -15.47 8.15
CA ALA A 71 1.11 -16.43 8.17
C ALA A 71 1.30 -17.69 7.28
N THR A 72 2.29 -17.70 6.40
CA THR A 72 2.63 -18.88 5.57
C THR A 72 4.05 -19.33 5.87
N GLY A 73 4.22 -19.98 7.01
CA GLY A 73 5.48 -20.56 7.46
C GLY A 73 5.23 -21.77 8.34
N GLY A 74 4.40 -22.69 7.86
CA GLY A 74 4.38 -24.05 8.38
C GLY A 74 5.75 -24.67 8.14
N ASP A 75 6.44 -24.93 9.24
CA ASP A 75 7.66 -25.71 9.35
C ASP A 75 7.52 -27.06 8.62
N THR A 76 8.39 -27.28 7.63
CA THR A 76 9.17 -28.51 7.55
C THR A 76 10.38 -28.27 6.66
N GLY A 77 11.58 -28.39 7.23
CA GLY A 77 12.75 -28.85 6.47
C GLY A 77 13.90 -27.84 6.34
N SER A 78 14.93 -28.11 7.15
CA SER A 78 16.36 -28.13 6.76
C SER A 78 16.94 -26.95 5.99
N ALA A 79 17.95 -26.35 6.64
CA ALA A 79 19.04 -25.58 6.06
C ALA A 79 19.24 -25.76 4.54
N GLN A 80 18.92 -24.74 3.76
CA GLN A 80 19.49 -24.59 2.43
C GLN A 80 19.73 -23.12 2.07
N HIS A 81 20.97 -22.91 1.71
CA HIS A 81 21.58 -21.71 1.13
C HIS A 81 20.96 -21.41 -0.24
N ASP A 82 20.19 -20.33 -0.39
CA ASP A 82 20.06 -19.65 -1.69
C ASP A 82 19.47 -18.22 -1.63
N GLY A 83 20.27 -17.25 -2.10
CA GLY A 83 19.94 -16.42 -3.28
C GLY A 83 18.75 -15.44 -3.34
N GLY A 84 17.86 -15.32 -2.36
CA GLY A 84 16.69 -14.44 -2.49
C GLY A 84 16.96 -12.96 -2.20
N VAL A 85 17.08 -12.13 -3.24
CA VAL A 85 17.08 -10.65 -3.15
C VAL A 85 15.72 -10.12 -2.67
N SER A 86 15.48 -10.21 -1.36
CA SER A 86 14.40 -9.47 -0.70
C SER A 86 14.93 -8.10 -0.27
N MET A 87 14.41 -7.04 -0.89
CA MET A 87 14.80 -5.65 -0.64
C MET A 87 14.28 -5.10 0.69
N SER A 88 14.39 -5.87 1.76
CA SER A 88 14.18 -5.39 3.12
C SER A 88 15.53 -5.46 3.84
N SER A 89 16.17 -4.31 4.02
CA SER A 89 17.46 -4.13 4.70
C SER A 89 17.35 -4.28 6.24
N LEU A 90 16.56 -5.25 6.72
CA LEU A 90 16.49 -5.59 8.13
C LEU A 90 17.19 -6.94 8.35
N PRO A 91 18.24 -7.00 9.19
CA PRO A 91 19.03 -8.21 9.39
C PRO A 91 18.17 -9.31 10.04
N ARG A 92 17.81 -10.31 9.22
CA ARG A 92 17.58 -11.72 9.58
C ARG A 92 16.96 -11.96 10.97
N ARG A 93 15.62 -11.89 11.08
CA ARG A 93 14.81 -12.79 11.93
C ARG A 93 13.39 -12.91 11.38
N LEU A 94 13.23 -13.59 10.24
CA LEU A 94 11.91 -13.86 9.65
C LEU A 94 10.99 -14.72 10.55
N ASN A 95 11.51 -15.30 11.63
CA ASN A 95 10.75 -16.07 12.64
C ASN A 95 10.40 -15.29 13.92
N LYS A 96 10.64 -13.97 13.98
CA LYS A 96 10.13 -13.16 15.08
C LYS A 96 8.89 -12.44 14.60
N HIS A 97 7.78 -12.66 15.30
CA HIS A 97 6.56 -11.89 15.14
C HIS A 97 6.90 -10.40 15.12
N ILE A 98 6.77 -9.76 13.95
CA ILE A 98 7.05 -8.34 13.79
C ILE A 98 6.07 -7.60 14.68
N ASN A 99 6.57 -6.93 15.71
CA ASN A 99 5.74 -6.05 16.50
C ASN A 99 5.49 -4.76 15.71
N LEU A 100 4.28 -4.62 15.17
CA LEU A 100 3.89 -3.47 14.37
C LEU A 100 3.95 -2.15 15.14
N ARG A 101 3.90 -2.19 16.48
CA ARG A 101 4.02 -0.98 17.32
C ARG A 101 5.44 -0.43 17.34
N ASP A 102 6.44 -1.29 17.20
CA ASP A 102 7.85 -0.91 17.32
C ASP A 102 8.40 -0.31 16.01
N LEU A 103 7.72 -0.54 14.88
CA LEU A 103 8.13 -0.03 13.56
C LEU A 103 8.25 1.50 13.49
N PHE A 104 7.51 2.21 14.32
CA PHE A 104 7.48 3.68 14.35
C PHE A 104 8.21 4.28 15.55
N LEU A 105 8.81 3.43 16.40
CA LEU A 105 9.65 3.87 17.50
C LEU A 105 11.09 3.94 16.99
N ALA A 106 11.70 5.11 17.13
CA ALA A 106 13.11 5.25 16.81
C ALA A 106 13.94 4.34 17.73
N PRO A 107 14.88 3.55 17.20
CA PRO A 107 15.77 2.76 18.03
C PRO A 107 16.67 3.68 18.87
N SER A 108 17.05 3.20 20.05
CA SER A 108 18.05 3.85 20.88
C SER A 108 19.45 3.77 20.26
N PHE A 109 20.36 4.65 20.69
CA PHE A 109 21.76 4.60 20.25
C PHE A 109 22.44 3.27 20.60
N ASP A 110 22.16 2.73 21.78
CA ASP A 110 22.73 1.44 22.21
C ASP A 110 22.26 0.28 21.30
N GLU A 111 20.99 0.31 20.88
CA GLU A 111 20.44 -0.67 19.92
C GLU A 111 21.05 -0.53 18.53
N LEU A 112 21.30 0.71 18.10
CA LEU A 112 21.98 1.00 16.83
C LEU A 112 23.44 0.53 16.85
N ASP A 113 24.16 0.79 17.93
CA ASP A 113 25.56 0.40 18.06
C ASP A 113 25.70 -1.13 18.11
N ALA A 114 24.80 -1.81 18.82
CA ALA A 114 24.77 -3.27 18.88
C ALA A 114 24.62 -3.93 17.50
N VAL A 115 23.92 -3.29 16.55
CA VAL A 115 23.78 -3.81 15.18
C VAL A 115 24.89 -3.35 14.23
N ALA A 116 25.53 -2.23 14.54
CA ALA A 116 26.64 -1.68 13.77
C ALA A 116 27.94 -2.47 13.95
N VAL A 117 28.09 -3.19 15.08
CA VAL A 117 29.28 -3.98 15.39
C VAL A 117 29.11 -5.48 15.10
N ASP A 118 30.23 -6.20 15.01
CA ASP A 118 30.30 -7.65 14.96
C ASP A 118 30.41 -8.27 16.37
N GLY A 119 30.51 -9.61 16.44
CA GLY A 119 30.63 -10.32 17.74
C GLY A 119 31.92 -10.03 18.52
N LYS A 120 32.83 -9.23 17.96
CA LYS A 120 34.08 -8.79 18.57
C LYS A 120 34.04 -7.30 18.95
N GLY A 121 32.92 -6.61 18.69
CA GLY A 121 32.77 -5.18 18.93
C GLY A 121 33.36 -4.30 17.82
N GLU A 122 33.82 -4.88 16.71
CA GLU A 122 34.38 -4.13 15.59
C GLU A 122 33.27 -3.68 14.61
N PRO A 123 33.40 -2.51 13.96
CA PRO A 123 32.45 -2.08 12.95
C PRO A 123 32.27 -3.12 11.85
N ARG A 124 31.02 -3.48 11.57
CA ARG A 124 30.70 -4.52 10.61
C ARG A 124 31.01 -4.06 9.18
N ARG A 125 32.03 -4.68 8.56
CA ARG A 125 32.43 -4.36 7.18
C ARG A 125 31.45 -4.93 6.16
N LEU A 126 31.25 -4.20 5.07
CA LEU A 126 30.50 -4.70 3.90
C LEU A 126 31.28 -5.83 3.22
N ASN A 127 30.59 -6.90 2.83
CA ASN A 127 31.18 -8.00 2.07
C ASN A 127 31.19 -7.67 0.56
N GLY A 128 31.98 -8.39 -0.25
CA GLY A 128 32.09 -8.18 -1.70
C GLY A 128 30.75 -8.19 -2.42
N LYS A 129 29.83 -9.10 -2.02
CA LYS A 129 28.45 -9.14 -2.56
C LYS A 129 27.65 -7.87 -2.26
N HIS A 130 27.84 -7.27 -1.08
CA HIS A 130 27.17 -6.02 -0.73
C HIS A 130 27.72 -4.87 -1.58
N LEU A 131 29.03 -4.82 -1.78
CA LEU A 131 29.68 -3.80 -2.62
C LEU A 131 29.26 -3.92 -4.08
N GLU A 132 29.13 -5.14 -4.60
CA GLU A 132 28.63 -5.40 -5.95
C GLU A 132 27.18 -4.94 -6.12
N CYS A 133 26.30 -5.26 -5.16
CA CYS A 133 24.91 -4.80 -5.16
C CYS A 133 24.80 -3.26 -5.12
N ILE A 134 25.62 -2.58 -4.31
CA ILE A 134 25.68 -1.12 -4.25
C ILE A 134 26.15 -0.53 -5.59
N ARG A 135 27.14 -1.15 -6.23
CA ARG A 135 27.66 -0.69 -7.53
C ARG A 135 26.61 -0.78 -8.64
N GLU A 136 25.74 -1.80 -8.60
CA GLU A 136 24.73 -2.03 -9.63
C GLU A 136 23.47 -1.17 -9.47
N ARG A 137 23.12 -0.80 -8.23
CA ARG A 137 21.79 -0.25 -7.89
C ARG A 137 21.82 1.02 -7.05
N GLY A 138 23.00 1.54 -6.76
CA GLY A 138 23.25 2.70 -5.90
C GLY A 138 22.55 3.96 -6.37
#